data_AF-A0A3P8GZG1-F1
#
_entry.id   AF-A0A3P8GZG1-F1
#
_cell.length_a   1.000
_cell.length_b   1.000
_cell.length_c   1.000
_cell.angle_alpha   90.00
_cell.angle_beta   90.00
_cell.angle_gamma   90.00
#
_symmetry.space_group_name_H-M   'P 1'
#
loop_
_entity.id
_entity.type
_entity.pdbx_description
1 polymer ?
#
loop_
_entity_poly.entity_id
_entity_poly.type
_entity_poly.pdbx_seq_one_letter_code
_entity_poly.pdbx_strand_id
1 'polypeptide(L)'
;MKKVEPLRNELKTLEAAATTNKEEAKNNEVTIAALEKSIAKYKEEYAVLISQAQAIKSDLATVEAKVARSVALIKSLSNERARWESSSETFKSQMSTIFGDCLLSAAFMAYAGYFDQHFRSRLFATWCQHLQSVGIHFRNDLALVEYLSNPDERLRWQANALPDDELCVENAIILRRFNRYPLIIDPSGQATEFLVNEYKSKKIMKTSFLDDAFRKTLESALRFGTPLLVQDVESYDSILNPVLNREVRRTGGRTLITIGDQDIDLSPTFRIFLSTRDPSVDFPADVCSRVTFVNFTVTRGSLQSQCLNAALKAERPDVDAKRSDLLKMQGEFQLKLRHLEKDLLQSLNEAKVLFIVLFF
;
A
#
# COMPACT_ATOMS: atom_id res chain seq x y z
N MET A 1 -63.94 25.10 112.87
CA MET A 1 -62.90 24.42 112.06
C MET A 1 -63.53 23.32 111.19
N LYS A 2 -64.12 23.64 110.01
CA LYS A 2 -64.75 22.63 109.12
C LYS A 2 -64.58 22.90 107.60
N LYS A 3 -63.62 23.74 107.19
CA LYS A 3 -63.34 24.06 105.76
C LYS A 3 -61.89 23.82 105.32
N VAL A 4 -61.02 23.34 106.22
CA VAL A 4 -59.56 23.26 105.97
C VAL A 4 -59.10 21.84 105.59
N GLU A 5 -59.84 20.81 105.99
CA GLU A 5 -59.54 19.41 105.64
C GLU A 5 -59.81 19.02 104.18
N PRO A 6 -60.95 19.37 103.54
CA PRO A 6 -61.20 18.96 102.16
C PRO A 6 -60.25 19.63 101.17
N LEU A 7 -59.95 20.92 101.34
CA LEU A 7 -58.96 21.65 100.53
C LEU A 7 -57.52 21.13 100.74
N ARG A 8 -57.16 20.66 101.94
CA ARG A 8 -55.85 20.00 102.18
C ARG A 8 -55.76 18.63 101.51
N ASN A 9 -56.85 17.86 101.50
CA ASN A 9 -56.89 16.57 100.81
C ASN A 9 -56.85 16.75 99.29
N GLU A 10 -57.56 17.75 98.76
CA GLU A 10 -57.58 18.08 97.33
C GLU A 10 -56.21 18.60 96.86
N LEU A 11 -55.54 19.43 97.67
CA LEU A 11 -54.17 19.88 97.42
C LEU A 11 -53.17 18.71 97.46
N LYS A 12 -53.32 17.76 98.40
CA LYS A 12 -52.54 16.51 98.42
C LYS A 12 -52.78 15.64 97.19
N THR A 13 -54.01 15.54 96.70
CA THR A 13 -54.30 14.76 95.49
C THR A 13 -53.75 15.42 94.23
N LEU A 14 -53.79 16.75 94.16
CA LEU A 14 -53.19 17.52 93.05
C LEU A 14 -51.66 17.50 93.12
N GLU A 15 -51.06 17.57 94.31
CA GLU A 15 -49.62 17.40 94.50
C GLU A 15 -49.19 15.98 94.13
N ALA A 16 -49.93 14.95 94.54
CA ALA A 16 -49.68 13.58 94.16
C ALA A 16 -49.79 13.39 92.64
N ALA A 17 -50.87 13.88 92.01
CA ALA A 17 -51.05 13.82 90.55
C ALA A 17 -49.97 14.62 89.79
N ALA A 18 -49.55 15.77 90.33
CA ALA A 18 -48.45 16.55 89.77
C ALA A 18 -47.10 15.84 89.90
N THR A 19 -46.85 15.11 91.00
CA THR A 19 -45.66 14.26 91.14
C THR A 19 -45.69 13.09 90.17
N THR A 20 -46.84 12.41 89.99
CA THR A 20 -47.00 11.32 89.03
C THR A 20 -46.80 11.81 87.59
N ASN A 21 -47.40 12.93 87.21
CA ASN A 21 -47.19 13.54 85.89
C ASN A 21 -45.74 13.99 85.68
N LYS A 22 -45.04 14.45 86.73
CA LYS A 22 -43.61 14.77 86.65
C LYS A 22 -42.75 13.53 86.41
N GLU A 23 -43.09 12.42 87.06
CA GLU A 23 -42.41 11.13 86.86
C GLU A 23 -42.69 10.55 85.47
N GLU A 24 -43.93 10.63 84.99
CA GLU A 24 -44.30 10.24 83.62
C GLU A 24 -43.61 11.13 82.58
N ALA A 25 -43.58 12.46 82.78
CA ALA A 25 -42.85 13.38 81.91
C ALA A 25 -41.35 13.05 81.86
N LYS A 26 -40.75 12.73 83.02
CA LYS A 26 -39.34 12.33 83.10
C LYS A 26 -39.07 10.99 82.40
N ASN A 27 -39.98 10.01 82.53
CA ASN A 27 -39.89 8.74 81.80
C ASN A 27 -40.06 8.93 80.28
N ASN A 28 -40.94 9.84 79.87
CA ASN A 28 -41.10 10.23 78.47
C ASN A 28 -39.87 10.96 77.92
N GLU A 29 -39.23 11.84 78.70
CA GLU A 29 -37.97 12.48 78.31
C GLU A 29 -36.84 11.45 78.15
N VAL A 30 -36.73 10.47 79.05
CA VAL A 30 -35.73 9.38 78.94
C VAL A 30 -35.97 8.51 77.70
N THR A 31 -37.23 8.19 77.40
CA THR A 31 -37.57 7.40 76.20
C THR A 31 -37.35 8.19 74.92
N ILE A 32 -37.70 9.48 74.88
CA ILE A 32 -37.39 10.38 73.76
C ILE A 32 -35.88 10.45 73.53
N ALA A 33 -35.07 10.67 74.58
CA ALA A 33 -33.61 10.71 74.46
C ALA A 33 -33.02 9.38 73.96
N ALA A 34 -33.58 8.24 74.39
CA ALA A 34 -33.17 6.92 73.91
C ALA A 34 -33.52 6.69 72.42
N LEU A 35 -34.70 7.16 71.99
CA LEU A 35 -35.14 7.11 70.60
C LEU A 35 -34.32 8.05 69.72
N GLU A 36 -34.03 9.28 70.17
CA GLU A 36 -33.17 10.23 69.46
C GLU A 36 -31.75 9.66 69.26
N LYS A 37 -31.18 9.03 70.29
CA LYS A 37 -29.88 8.35 70.18
C LYS A 37 -29.93 7.19 69.17
N SER A 38 -31.01 6.42 69.17
CA SER A 38 -31.20 5.32 68.22
C SER A 38 -31.36 5.82 66.78
N ILE A 39 -32.15 6.89 66.58
CA ILE A 39 -32.34 7.54 65.28
C ILE A 39 -31.02 8.13 64.77
N ALA A 40 -30.21 8.75 65.64
CA ALA A 40 -28.90 9.26 65.26
C ALA A 40 -27.98 8.14 64.76
N LYS A 41 -27.95 7.00 65.48
CA LYS A 41 -27.19 5.82 65.07
C LYS A 41 -27.65 5.26 63.72
N TYR A 42 -28.96 5.12 63.52
CA TYR A 42 -29.50 4.63 62.24
C TYR A 42 -29.23 5.60 61.07
N LYS A 43 -29.23 6.92 61.31
CA LYS A 43 -28.85 7.90 60.29
C LYS A 43 -27.39 7.73 59.85
N GLU A 44 -26.49 7.46 60.80
CA GLU A 44 -25.07 7.24 60.52
C GLU A 44 -24.85 5.92 59.75
N GLU A 45 -25.48 4.82 60.19
CA GLU A 45 -25.46 3.54 59.46
C GLU A 45 -26.05 3.67 58.05
N TYR A 46 -27.15 4.42 57.89
CA TYR A 46 -27.76 4.70 56.60
C TYR A 46 -26.83 5.51 55.68
N ALA A 47 -26.13 6.51 56.21
CA ALA A 47 -25.15 7.28 55.44
C ALA A 47 -23.99 6.40 54.94
N VAL A 48 -23.50 5.47 55.78
CA VAL A 48 -22.48 4.49 55.37
C VAL A 48 -23.02 3.58 54.27
N LEU A 49 -24.21 3.01 54.43
CA LEU A 49 -24.84 2.16 53.41
C LEU A 49 -25.04 2.90 52.07
N ILE A 50 -25.46 4.16 52.09
CA ILE A 50 -25.60 4.98 50.88
C ILE A 50 -24.26 5.21 50.20
N SER A 51 -23.21 5.51 50.97
CA SER A 51 -21.87 5.71 50.39
C SER A 51 -21.32 4.43 49.76
N GLN A 52 -21.52 3.27 50.41
CA GLN A 52 -21.18 1.97 49.86
C GLN A 52 -21.98 1.64 48.60
N ALA A 53 -23.29 1.88 48.60
CA ALA A 53 -24.14 1.67 47.42
C ALA A 53 -23.70 2.55 46.24
N GLN A 54 -23.34 3.80 46.51
CA GLN A 54 -22.84 4.72 45.49
C GLN A 54 -21.47 4.30 44.95
N ALA A 55 -20.57 3.81 45.80
CA ALA A 55 -19.27 3.26 45.39
C ALA A 55 -19.46 2.04 44.48
N ILE A 56 -20.30 1.08 44.88
CA ILE A 56 -20.63 -0.10 44.07
C ILE A 56 -21.22 0.32 42.72
N LYS A 57 -22.13 1.30 42.70
CA LYS A 57 -22.73 1.81 41.47
C LYS A 57 -21.68 2.43 40.53
N SER A 58 -20.73 3.18 41.07
CA SER A 58 -19.61 3.74 40.31
C SER A 58 -18.69 2.66 39.73
N ASP A 59 -18.37 1.64 40.54
CA ASP A 59 -17.55 0.51 40.10
C ASP A 59 -18.25 -0.28 38.99
N LEU A 60 -19.56 -0.52 39.13
CA LEU A 60 -20.37 -1.21 38.13
C LEU A 60 -20.37 -0.44 36.80
N ALA A 61 -20.57 0.87 36.83
CA ALA A 61 -20.49 1.71 35.62
C ALA A 61 -19.09 1.67 34.98
N THR A 62 -18.03 1.63 35.78
CA THR A 62 -16.65 1.51 35.28
C THR A 62 -16.40 0.15 34.62
N VAL A 63 -16.90 -0.93 35.23
CA VAL A 63 -16.80 -2.28 34.67
C VAL A 63 -17.61 -2.40 33.39
N GLU A 64 -18.84 -1.88 33.36
CA GLU A 64 -19.68 -1.87 32.17
C GLU A 64 -18.99 -1.13 31.01
N ALA A 65 -18.40 0.04 31.27
CA ALA A 65 -17.62 0.78 30.29
C ALA A 65 -16.34 0.04 29.83
N LYS A 66 -15.71 -0.76 30.69
CA LYS A 66 -14.59 -1.63 30.30
C LYS A 66 -15.08 -2.77 29.41
N VAL A 67 -16.16 -3.46 29.79
CA VAL A 67 -16.76 -4.55 29.01
C VAL A 67 -17.19 -4.07 27.63
N ALA A 68 -17.89 -2.93 27.55
CA ALA A 68 -18.31 -2.34 26.28
C ALA A 68 -17.12 -2.06 25.35
N ARG A 69 -16.02 -1.50 25.88
CA ARG A 69 -14.78 -1.29 25.12
C ARG A 69 -14.15 -2.61 24.66
N SER A 70 -14.08 -3.62 25.52
CA SER A 70 -13.53 -4.93 25.18
C SER A 70 -14.35 -5.62 24.09
N VAL A 71 -15.69 -5.57 24.16
CA VAL A 71 -16.57 -6.14 23.13
C VAL A 71 -16.38 -5.42 21.79
N ALA A 72 -16.30 -4.09 21.79
CA ALA A 72 -16.05 -3.32 20.58
C ALA A 72 -14.68 -3.64 19.97
N LEU A 73 -13.64 -3.77 20.79
CA LEU A 73 -12.29 -4.14 20.36
C LEU A 73 -12.26 -5.54 19.75
N ILE A 74 -12.85 -6.53 20.41
CA ILE A 74 -12.94 -7.91 19.90
C ILE A 74 -13.69 -7.95 18.57
N LYS A 75 -14.79 -7.20 18.45
CA LYS A 75 -15.54 -7.10 17.19
C LYS A 75 -14.69 -6.51 16.06
N SER A 76 -13.97 -5.42 16.32
CA SER A 76 -13.06 -4.80 15.35
C SER A 76 -11.94 -5.75 14.91
N LEU A 77 -11.29 -6.41 15.87
CA LEU A 77 -10.24 -7.40 15.60
C LEU A 77 -10.77 -8.64 14.87
N SER A 78 -12.00 -9.06 15.12
CA SER A 78 -12.63 -10.15 14.41
C SER A 78 -12.88 -9.81 12.94
N ASN A 79 -13.31 -8.58 12.64
CA ASN A 79 -13.47 -8.13 11.25
C ASN A 79 -12.11 -8.09 10.54
N GLU A 80 -11.08 -7.61 11.23
CA GLU A 80 -9.72 -7.56 10.69
C GLU A 80 -9.15 -8.96 10.44
N ARG A 81 -9.38 -9.90 11.36
CA ARG A 81 -9.04 -11.31 11.17
C ARG A 81 -9.73 -11.90 9.93
N ALA A 82 -11.02 -11.65 9.74
CA ALA A 82 -11.75 -12.14 8.57
C ALA A 82 -11.18 -11.55 7.26
N ARG A 83 -10.79 -10.28 7.27
CA ARG A 83 -10.10 -9.63 6.15
C ARG A 83 -8.76 -10.29 5.84
N TRP A 84 -7.95 -10.58 6.87
CA TRP A 84 -6.67 -11.28 6.70
C TRP A 84 -6.85 -12.71 6.20
N GLU A 85 -7.87 -13.41 6.67
CA GLU A 85 -8.20 -14.76 6.22
C GLU A 85 -8.59 -14.77 4.73
N SER A 86 -9.44 -13.83 4.31
CA SER A 86 -9.77 -13.63 2.89
C SER A 86 -8.54 -13.27 2.04
N SER A 87 -7.66 -12.41 2.53
CA SER A 87 -6.41 -12.07 1.85
C SER A 87 -5.47 -13.27 1.75
N SER A 88 -5.38 -14.08 2.81
CA SER A 88 -4.58 -15.31 2.84
C SER A 88 -5.06 -16.32 1.82
N GLU A 89 -6.38 -16.51 1.70
CA GLU A 89 -6.96 -17.40 0.70
C GLU A 89 -6.74 -16.89 -0.73
N THR A 90 -6.83 -15.57 -0.93
CA THR A 90 -6.49 -14.93 -2.21
C THR A 90 -5.01 -15.16 -2.57
N PHE A 91 -4.09 -15.04 -1.60
CA PHE A 91 -2.67 -15.32 -1.81
C PHE A 91 -2.42 -16.79 -2.13
N LYS A 92 -3.12 -17.74 -1.49
CA LYS A 92 -3.01 -19.17 -1.85
C LYS A 92 -3.45 -19.41 -3.30
N SER A 93 -4.56 -18.82 -3.70
CA SER A 93 -5.05 -18.90 -5.09
C SER A 93 -4.01 -18.33 -6.06
N GLN A 94 -3.48 -17.12 -5.80
CA GLN A 94 -2.41 -16.52 -6.61
C GLN A 94 -1.13 -17.36 -6.62
N MET A 95 -0.78 -17.99 -5.50
CA MET A 95 0.40 -18.86 -5.41
C MET A 95 0.22 -20.13 -6.25
N SER A 96 -1.00 -20.63 -6.42
CA SER A 96 -1.28 -21.79 -7.26
C SER A 96 -1.09 -21.50 -8.76
N THR A 97 -1.26 -20.24 -9.18
CA THR A 97 -1.15 -19.81 -10.60
C THR A 97 0.17 -19.09 -10.91
N ILE A 98 1.01 -18.82 -9.90
CA ILE A 98 2.19 -17.96 -10.05
C ILE A 98 3.17 -18.46 -11.12
N PHE A 99 3.33 -19.77 -11.23
CA PHE A 99 4.24 -20.35 -12.22
C PHE A 99 3.79 -20.06 -13.65
N GLY A 100 2.51 -20.29 -13.95
CA GLY A 100 1.95 -20.00 -15.27
C GLY A 100 1.93 -18.50 -15.57
N ASP A 101 1.55 -17.67 -14.60
CA ASP A 101 1.53 -16.21 -14.74
C ASP A 101 2.93 -15.65 -15.02
N CYS A 102 3.95 -16.10 -14.28
CA CYS A 102 5.34 -15.72 -14.50
C CYS A 102 5.86 -16.18 -15.86
N LEU A 103 5.51 -17.40 -16.28
CA LEU A 103 5.95 -17.94 -17.57
C LEU A 103 5.37 -17.16 -18.74
N LEU A 104 4.06 -16.86 -18.72
CA LEU A 104 3.40 -16.01 -19.71
C LEU A 104 4.01 -14.61 -19.75
N SER A 105 4.23 -14.01 -18.57
CA SER A 105 4.83 -12.68 -18.45
C SER A 105 6.27 -12.64 -18.97
N ALA A 106 7.07 -13.68 -18.69
CA ALA A 106 8.43 -13.81 -19.17
C ALA A 106 8.48 -14.00 -20.69
N ALA A 107 7.60 -14.85 -21.24
CA ALA A 107 7.47 -15.04 -22.69
C ALA A 107 7.09 -13.73 -23.39
N PHE A 108 6.16 -12.98 -22.81
CA PHE A 108 5.78 -11.66 -23.29
C PHE A 108 6.99 -10.71 -23.32
N MET A 109 7.69 -10.55 -22.20
CA MET A 109 8.86 -9.66 -22.13
C MET A 109 10.02 -10.08 -23.04
N ALA A 110 10.18 -11.38 -23.31
CA ALA A 110 11.27 -11.90 -24.12
C ALA A 110 11.01 -11.79 -25.63
N TYR A 111 9.76 -12.01 -26.06
CA TYR A 111 9.44 -12.22 -27.48
C TYR A 111 8.41 -11.24 -28.05
N ALA A 112 7.50 -10.69 -27.24
CA ALA A 112 6.39 -9.87 -27.74
C ALA A 112 6.85 -8.51 -28.29
N GLY A 113 7.96 -7.98 -27.79
CA GLY A 113 8.39 -6.60 -28.05
C GLY A 113 8.60 -6.24 -29.51
N TYR A 114 9.00 -7.18 -30.37
CA TYR A 114 9.15 -6.94 -31.82
C TYR A 114 7.81 -6.79 -32.55
N PHE A 115 6.77 -7.46 -32.07
CA PHE A 115 5.49 -7.59 -32.75
C PHE A 115 4.54 -6.43 -32.45
N ASP A 116 3.60 -6.22 -33.36
CA ASP A 116 2.47 -5.31 -33.16
C ASP A 116 1.42 -5.89 -32.19
N GLN A 117 0.45 -5.06 -31.81
CA GLN A 117 -0.63 -5.43 -30.88
C GLN A 117 -1.39 -6.69 -31.32
N HIS A 118 -1.69 -6.85 -32.61
CA HIS A 118 -2.46 -7.98 -33.11
C HIS A 118 -1.69 -9.30 -32.99
N PHE A 119 -0.41 -9.30 -33.39
CA PHE A 119 0.45 -10.46 -33.24
C PHE A 119 0.72 -10.79 -31.78
N ARG A 120 0.87 -9.79 -30.90
CA ARG A 120 0.99 -10.01 -29.45
C ARG A 120 -0.21 -10.74 -28.87
N SER A 121 -1.42 -10.30 -29.17
CA SER A 121 -2.64 -10.99 -28.70
C SER A 121 -2.72 -12.43 -29.19
N ARG A 122 -2.34 -12.69 -30.45
CA ARG A 122 -2.29 -14.04 -31.01
C ARG A 122 -1.24 -14.93 -30.34
N LEU A 123 -0.03 -14.41 -30.13
CA LEU A 123 1.03 -15.11 -29.43
C LEU A 123 0.61 -15.46 -28.00
N PHE A 124 0.06 -14.49 -27.28
CA PHE A 124 -0.40 -14.68 -25.91
C PHE A 124 -1.51 -15.74 -25.82
N ALA A 125 -2.52 -15.67 -26.70
CA ALA A 125 -3.57 -16.70 -26.76
C ALA A 125 -3.01 -18.09 -27.06
N THR A 126 -2.03 -18.19 -27.96
CA THR A 126 -1.36 -19.47 -28.29
C THR A 126 -0.58 -20.01 -27.09
N TRP A 127 0.16 -19.16 -26.36
CA TRP A 127 0.86 -19.56 -25.15
C TRP A 127 -0.10 -20.04 -24.06
N CYS A 128 -1.23 -19.34 -23.85
CA CYS A 128 -2.27 -19.77 -22.92
C CYS A 128 -2.82 -21.15 -23.29
N GLN A 129 -3.13 -21.40 -24.57
CA GLN A 129 -3.60 -22.71 -25.04
C GLN A 129 -2.57 -23.82 -24.78
N HIS A 130 -1.28 -23.54 -25.01
CA HIS A 130 -0.22 -24.51 -24.71
C HIS A 130 -0.13 -24.81 -23.21
N LEU A 131 -0.16 -23.79 -22.34
CA LEU A 131 -0.13 -24.01 -20.89
C LEU A 131 -1.33 -24.83 -20.41
N GLN A 132 -2.53 -24.57 -20.96
CA GLN A 132 -3.72 -25.36 -20.66
C GLN A 132 -3.53 -26.83 -21.08
N SER A 133 -2.98 -27.08 -22.28
CA SER A 133 -2.77 -28.44 -22.78
C SER A 133 -1.78 -29.26 -21.94
N VAL A 134 -0.82 -28.59 -21.28
CA VAL A 134 0.19 -29.21 -20.41
C VAL A 134 -0.29 -29.31 -18.95
N GLY A 135 -1.44 -28.72 -18.62
CA GLY A 135 -1.99 -28.71 -17.25
C GLY A 135 -1.30 -27.73 -16.30
N ILE A 136 -0.68 -26.67 -16.84
CA ILE A 136 -0.11 -25.59 -16.03
C ILE A 136 -1.21 -24.58 -15.69
N HIS A 137 -1.41 -24.33 -14.40
CA HIS A 137 -2.39 -23.38 -13.92
C HIS A 137 -1.88 -21.93 -14.08
N PHE A 138 -2.74 -21.05 -14.58
CA PHE A 138 -2.53 -19.61 -14.69
C PHE A 138 -3.87 -18.88 -14.56
N ARG A 139 -3.85 -17.55 -14.41
CA ARG A 139 -5.08 -16.75 -14.42
C ARG A 139 -5.59 -16.50 -15.84
N ASN A 140 -6.82 -16.91 -16.13
CA ASN A 140 -7.44 -16.73 -17.45
C ASN A 140 -7.60 -15.25 -17.83
N ASP A 141 -7.77 -14.39 -16.84
CA ASP A 141 -7.91 -12.93 -16.94
C ASP A 141 -6.63 -12.20 -16.51
N LEU A 142 -5.46 -12.77 -16.85
CA LEU A 142 -4.17 -12.14 -16.56
C LEU A 142 -4.03 -10.81 -17.32
N ALA A 143 -4.36 -9.72 -16.66
CA ALA A 143 -4.08 -8.38 -17.15
C ALA A 143 -2.57 -8.09 -17.01
N LEU A 144 -1.81 -8.42 -18.07
CA LEU A 144 -0.35 -8.30 -18.12
C LEU A 144 0.15 -6.92 -17.72
N VAL A 145 -0.52 -5.86 -18.20
CA VAL A 145 -0.15 -4.47 -17.90
C VAL A 145 -0.21 -4.21 -16.40
N GLU A 146 -1.28 -4.64 -15.72
CA GLU A 146 -1.47 -4.43 -14.29
C GLU A 146 -0.61 -5.36 -13.45
N TYR A 147 -0.34 -6.56 -13.94
CA TYR A 147 0.55 -7.51 -13.28
C TYR A 147 2.01 -7.04 -13.32
N LEU A 148 2.43 -6.47 -14.44
CA LEU A 148 3.79 -6.01 -14.68
C LEU A 148 3.97 -4.50 -14.49
N SER A 149 2.99 -3.74 -14.01
CA SER A 149 3.19 -2.33 -13.68
C SER A 149 2.22 -1.86 -12.62
N ASN A 150 2.66 -0.94 -11.77
CA ASN A 150 1.77 -0.29 -10.83
C ASN A 150 1.14 0.99 -11.46
N PRO A 151 0.01 1.49 -10.93
CA PRO A 151 -0.63 2.70 -11.43
C PRO A 151 0.29 3.93 -11.44
N ASP A 152 1.14 4.08 -10.42
CA ASP A 152 2.06 5.19 -10.30
C ASP A 152 3.12 5.21 -11.41
N GLU A 153 3.66 4.05 -11.80
CA GLU A 153 4.58 3.90 -12.93
C GLU A 153 3.89 4.34 -14.22
N ARG A 154 2.65 3.91 -14.47
CA ARG A 154 1.89 4.27 -15.68
C ARG A 154 1.60 5.76 -15.75
N LEU A 155 1.14 6.36 -14.66
CA LEU A 155 0.91 7.81 -14.58
C LEU A 155 2.19 8.59 -14.80
N ARG A 156 3.33 8.13 -14.24
CA ARG A 156 4.63 8.75 -14.48
C ARG A 156 5.03 8.66 -15.95
N TRP A 157 4.83 7.52 -16.60
CA TRP A 157 5.18 7.37 -18.01
C TRP A 157 4.36 8.30 -18.90
N GLN A 158 3.05 8.40 -18.66
CA GLN A 158 2.17 9.35 -19.35
C GLN A 158 2.63 10.81 -19.14
N ALA A 159 2.99 11.18 -17.90
CA ALA A 159 3.53 12.50 -17.59
C ALA A 159 4.87 12.78 -18.31
N ASN A 160 5.64 11.74 -18.60
CA ASN A 160 6.90 11.80 -19.34
C ASN A 160 6.71 11.61 -20.86
N ALA A 161 5.52 11.92 -21.39
CA ALA A 161 5.17 11.89 -22.81
C ALA A 161 5.06 10.49 -23.45
N LEU A 162 4.87 9.42 -22.66
CA LEU A 162 4.43 8.15 -23.21
C LEU A 162 2.97 8.28 -23.70
N PRO A 163 2.65 7.88 -24.94
CA PRO A 163 1.27 7.83 -25.40
C PRO A 163 0.39 6.91 -24.53
N ASP A 164 -0.84 7.36 -24.23
CA ASP A 164 -1.83 6.59 -23.46
C ASP A 164 -2.51 5.56 -24.37
N ASP A 165 -1.79 4.54 -24.82
CA ASP A 165 -2.35 3.40 -25.53
C ASP A 165 -1.69 2.10 -25.07
N GLU A 166 -2.38 0.97 -25.30
CA GLU A 166 -1.97 -0.34 -24.80
C GLU A 166 -0.58 -0.75 -25.32
N LEU A 167 -0.30 -0.53 -26.62
CA LEU A 167 0.99 -0.90 -27.23
C LEU A 167 2.14 -0.13 -26.59
N CYS A 168 1.98 1.18 -26.41
CA CYS A 168 2.99 2.03 -25.77
C CYS A 168 3.21 1.68 -24.29
N VAL A 169 2.13 1.37 -23.55
CA VAL A 169 2.24 0.95 -22.14
C VAL A 169 2.94 -0.41 -22.01
N GLU A 170 2.60 -1.39 -22.86
CA GLU A 170 3.30 -2.67 -22.93
C GLU A 170 4.78 -2.49 -23.27
N ASN A 171 5.10 -1.63 -24.23
CA ASN A 171 6.48 -1.32 -24.58
C ASN A 171 7.24 -0.68 -23.41
N ALA A 172 6.61 0.22 -22.66
CA ALA A 172 7.21 0.82 -21.47
C ALA A 172 7.52 -0.21 -20.39
N ILE A 173 6.68 -1.25 -20.23
CA ILE A 173 6.95 -2.37 -19.33
C ILE A 173 8.23 -3.12 -19.75
N ILE A 174 8.38 -3.41 -21.05
CA ILE A 174 9.58 -4.07 -21.58
C ILE A 174 10.81 -3.18 -21.38
N LEU A 175 10.73 -1.88 -21.70
CA LEU A 175 11.80 -0.90 -21.48
C LEU A 175 12.15 -0.69 -20.00
N ARG A 176 11.23 -0.97 -19.07
CA ARG A 176 11.48 -0.87 -17.63
C ARG A 176 12.16 -2.12 -17.07
N ARG A 177 11.80 -3.30 -17.57
CA ARG A 177 12.11 -4.62 -17.01
C ARG A 177 12.98 -5.49 -17.93
N PHE A 178 13.58 -4.93 -18.97
CA PHE A 178 14.43 -5.69 -19.91
C PHE A 178 15.56 -6.43 -19.21
N ASN A 179 15.88 -7.64 -19.71
CA ASN A 179 17.11 -8.33 -19.36
C ASN A 179 18.23 -7.94 -20.33
N ARG A 180 18.07 -8.21 -21.62
CA ARG A 180 18.99 -7.74 -22.68
C ARG A 180 18.68 -6.30 -23.04
N TYR A 181 19.69 -5.50 -23.35
CA TYR A 181 19.49 -4.08 -23.67
C TYR A 181 18.51 -3.90 -24.84
N PRO A 182 17.59 -2.94 -24.76
CA PRO A 182 16.53 -2.79 -25.74
C PRO A 182 17.03 -2.15 -27.04
N LEU A 183 16.56 -2.66 -28.17
CA LEU A 183 16.65 -2.05 -29.50
C LEU A 183 15.25 -1.63 -29.93
N ILE A 184 15.07 -0.32 -30.05
CA ILE A 184 13.81 0.35 -30.23
C ILE A 184 13.64 0.72 -31.70
N ILE A 185 12.54 0.28 -32.29
CA ILE A 185 12.13 0.69 -33.64
C ILE A 185 11.12 1.82 -33.47
N ASP A 186 11.54 3.07 -33.70
CA ASP A 186 10.80 4.28 -33.35
C ASP A 186 10.76 5.28 -34.53
N PRO A 187 9.96 5.01 -35.57
CA PRO A 187 9.89 5.89 -36.74
C PRO A 187 9.29 7.27 -36.42
N SER A 188 8.43 7.36 -35.39
CA SER A 188 7.77 8.60 -34.97
C SER A 188 8.58 9.42 -33.97
N GLY A 189 9.61 8.85 -33.34
CA GLY A 189 10.41 9.50 -32.30
C GLY A 189 9.74 9.58 -30.92
N GLN A 190 8.57 8.96 -30.75
CA GLN A 190 7.79 9.00 -29.49
C GLN A 190 8.52 8.28 -28.36
N ALA A 191 9.13 7.12 -28.63
CA ALA A 191 9.87 6.37 -27.62
C ALA A 191 11.13 7.13 -27.17
N THR A 192 11.81 7.77 -28.13
CA THR A 192 12.97 8.61 -27.89
C THR A 192 12.63 9.78 -26.97
N GLU A 193 11.54 10.49 -27.23
CA GLU A 193 11.08 11.59 -26.38
C GLU A 193 10.74 11.10 -24.96
N PHE A 194 9.99 10.00 -24.87
CA PHE A 194 9.64 9.36 -23.60
C PHE A 194 10.87 9.02 -22.75
N LEU A 195 11.87 8.33 -23.32
CA LEU A 195 13.07 7.94 -22.59
C LEU A 195 13.88 9.14 -22.11
N VAL A 196 13.94 10.20 -22.91
CA VAL A 196 14.66 11.43 -22.55
C VAL A 196 14.02 12.12 -21.35
N ASN A 197 12.69 12.15 -21.31
CA ASN A 197 11.94 12.72 -20.20
C ASN A 197 12.03 11.83 -18.95
N GLU A 198 11.85 10.51 -19.09
CA GLU A 198 11.91 9.54 -17.99
C GLU A 198 13.29 9.51 -17.31
N TYR A 199 14.37 9.64 -18.09
CA TYR A 199 15.74 9.62 -17.59
C TYR A 199 16.39 11.02 -17.47
N LYS A 200 15.59 12.09 -17.57
CA LYS A 200 16.06 13.49 -17.48
C LYS A 200 16.83 13.77 -16.19
N SER A 201 16.32 13.27 -15.06
CA SER A 201 16.97 13.42 -13.74
C SER A 201 18.34 12.74 -13.65
N LYS A 202 18.57 11.70 -14.48
CA LYS A 202 19.83 10.97 -14.57
C LYS A 202 20.77 11.48 -15.67
N LYS A 203 20.43 12.61 -16.31
CA LYS A 203 21.23 13.24 -17.38
C LYS A 203 21.53 12.28 -18.53
N ILE A 204 20.50 11.57 -19.03
CA ILE A 204 20.63 10.69 -20.20
C ILE A 204 21.34 11.39 -21.36
N MET A 205 22.35 10.73 -21.91
CA MET A 205 23.14 11.23 -23.04
C MET A 205 22.60 10.66 -24.34
N LYS A 206 22.59 11.47 -25.40
CA LYS A 206 22.27 11.04 -26.76
C LYS A 206 23.54 11.03 -27.60
N THR A 207 23.71 10.01 -28.42
CA THR A 207 24.83 9.89 -29.38
C THR A 207 24.40 9.00 -30.55
N SER A 208 25.16 8.99 -31.62
CA SER A 208 25.01 8.11 -32.78
C SER A 208 26.32 7.37 -33.03
N PHE A 209 26.28 6.21 -33.69
CA PHE A 209 27.51 5.51 -34.14
C PHE A 209 28.31 6.33 -35.16
N LEU A 210 27.67 7.31 -35.80
CA LEU A 210 28.29 8.23 -36.74
C LEU A 210 29.06 9.38 -36.04
N ASP A 211 28.91 9.54 -34.72
CA ASP A 211 29.60 10.59 -33.97
C ASP A 211 31.06 10.19 -33.70
N ASP A 212 32.02 11.03 -34.08
CA ASP A 212 33.45 10.84 -33.72
C ASP A 212 33.68 10.74 -32.19
N ALA A 213 32.77 11.33 -31.40
CA ALA A 213 32.80 11.32 -29.95
C ALA A 213 32.10 10.10 -29.33
N PHE A 214 31.46 9.21 -30.12
CA PHE A 214 30.68 8.07 -29.63
C PHE A 214 31.44 7.25 -28.59
N ARG A 215 32.68 6.87 -28.93
CA ARG A 215 33.51 6.03 -28.06
C ARG A 215 33.78 6.69 -26.70
N LYS A 216 34.13 7.98 -26.69
CA LYS A 216 34.38 8.74 -25.45
C LYS A 216 33.10 8.86 -24.61
N THR A 217 31.96 9.08 -25.26
CA THR A 217 30.66 9.15 -24.59
C THR A 217 30.25 7.82 -23.98
N LEU A 218 30.47 6.71 -24.70
CA LEU A 218 30.23 5.34 -24.21
C LEU A 218 31.11 5.02 -23.01
N GLU A 219 32.41 5.29 -23.09
CA GLU A 219 33.37 5.07 -21.99
C GLU A 219 32.98 5.85 -20.73
N SER A 220 32.59 7.12 -20.90
CA SER A 220 32.10 7.97 -19.81
C SER A 220 30.79 7.44 -19.20
N ALA A 221 29.83 7.05 -20.04
CA ALA A 221 28.55 6.53 -19.61
C ALA A 221 28.70 5.24 -18.79
N LEU A 222 29.55 4.31 -19.23
CA LEU A 222 29.85 3.06 -18.54
C LEU A 222 30.48 3.31 -17.17
N ARG A 223 31.42 4.25 -17.10
CA ARG A 223 32.13 4.61 -15.87
C ARG A 223 31.23 5.26 -14.83
N PHE A 224 30.42 6.23 -15.24
CA PHE A 224 29.57 7.00 -14.33
C PHE A 224 28.16 6.42 -14.16
N GLY A 225 27.79 5.41 -14.95
CA GLY A 225 26.47 4.80 -14.91
C GLY A 225 25.35 5.68 -15.45
N THR A 226 25.71 6.66 -16.29
CA THR A 226 24.77 7.56 -16.96
C THR A 226 24.00 6.78 -18.03
N PRO A 227 22.67 6.89 -18.12
CA PRO A 227 21.92 6.27 -19.21
C PRO A 227 22.36 6.82 -20.57
N LEU A 228 22.48 5.95 -21.57
CA LEU A 228 22.90 6.29 -22.92
C LEU A 228 21.81 5.89 -23.93
N LEU A 229 21.41 6.83 -24.79
CA LEU A 229 20.57 6.57 -25.95
C LEU A 229 21.42 6.68 -27.20
N VAL A 230 21.58 5.56 -27.92
CA VAL A 230 22.30 5.50 -29.19
C VAL A 230 21.29 5.50 -30.33
N GLN A 231 21.37 6.49 -31.20
CA GLN A 231 20.53 6.65 -32.38
C GLN A 231 21.22 6.08 -33.61
N ASP A 232 20.46 5.94 -34.70
CA ASP A 232 20.92 5.50 -36.02
C ASP A 232 21.67 4.16 -35.98
N VAL A 233 21.07 3.19 -35.28
CA VAL A 233 21.64 1.85 -35.05
C VAL A 233 21.71 1.02 -36.34
N GLU A 234 21.19 1.53 -37.47
CA GLU A 234 21.37 0.89 -38.78
C GLU A 234 22.87 0.81 -39.14
N SER A 235 23.67 1.78 -38.69
CA SER A 235 25.14 1.79 -38.81
C SER A 235 25.83 1.14 -37.62
N TYR A 236 25.38 -0.06 -37.23
CA TYR A 236 25.87 -0.76 -36.03
C TYR A 236 27.39 -0.96 -36.01
N ASP A 237 28.03 -0.58 -34.89
CA ASP A 237 29.46 -0.83 -34.63
C ASP A 237 29.66 -1.99 -33.64
N SER A 238 30.51 -2.95 -34.04
CA SER A 238 30.96 -4.10 -33.24
C SER A 238 31.64 -3.74 -31.91
N ILE A 239 32.10 -2.49 -31.73
CA ILE A 239 32.66 -2.00 -30.45
C ILE A 239 31.68 -2.17 -29.28
N LEU A 240 30.37 -2.28 -29.55
CA LEU A 240 29.35 -2.45 -28.53
C LEU A 240 29.15 -3.91 -28.10
N ASN A 241 29.72 -4.89 -28.82
CA ASN A 241 29.55 -6.32 -28.52
C ASN A 241 29.89 -6.69 -27.06
N PRO A 242 31.02 -6.23 -26.47
CA PRO A 242 31.34 -6.55 -25.07
C PRO A 242 30.28 -6.03 -24.09
N VAL A 243 29.64 -4.88 -24.41
CA VAL A 243 28.58 -4.28 -23.61
C VAL A 243 27.29 -5.08 -23.72
N LEU A 244 26.88 -5.45 -24.93
CA LEU A 244 25.67 -6.25 -25.16
C LEU A 244 25.78 -7.65 -24.56
N ASN A 245 26.95 -8.28 -24.67
CA ASN A 245 27.24 -9.59 -24.10
C ASN A 245 27.45 -9.56 -22.58
N ARG A 246 27.61 -8.37 -21.98
CA ARG A 246 28.00 -8.19 -20.58
C ARG A 246 29.29 -8.95 -20.25
N GLU A 247 30.29 -8.82 -21.11
CA GLU A 247 31.63 -9.40 -20.94
C GLU A 247 32.40 -8.68 -19.82
N VAL A 248 31.98 -8.93 -18.59
CA VAL A 248 32.51 -8.27 -17.40
C VAL A 248 33.52 -9.16 -16.66
N ARG A 249 34.62 -8.56 -16.25
CA ARG A 249 35.67 -9.21 -15.44
C ARG A 249 35.64 -8.63 -14.03
N ARG A 250 35.56 -9.49 -13.01
CA ARG A 250 35.60 -9.06 -11.61
C ARG A 250 37.01 -9.23 -11.05
N THR A 251 37.67 -8.11 -10.76
CA THR A 251 39.04 -8.09 -10.23
C THR A 251 39.09 -7.15 -9.02
N GLY A 252 39.54 -7.65 -7.87
CA GLY A 252 39.74 -6.83 -6.67
C GLY A 252 38.49 -6.07 -6.17
N GLY A 253 37.30 -6.68 -6.30
CA GLY A 253 36.02 -6.07 -5.91
C GLY A 253 35.44 -5.07 -6.91
N ARG A 254 36.14 -4.78 -8.02
CA ARG A 254 35.66 -3.94 -9.12
C ARG A 254 35.12 -4.81 -10.26
N THR A 255 34.12 -4.31 -10.97
CA THR A 255 33.59 -4.93 -12.19
C THR A 255 34.12 -4.12 -13.37
N LEU A 256 34.96 -4.74 -14.19
CA LEU A 256 35.62 -4.12 -15.34
C LEU A 256 35.00 -4.63 -16.64
N ILE A 257 34.93 -3.76 -17.64
CA ILE A 257 34.56 -4.11 -19.02
C ILE A 257 35.64 -3.58 -19.97
N THR A 258 36.03 -4.37 -20.96
CA THR A 258 37.03 -3.98 -21.95
C THR A 258 36.34 -3.48 -23.21
N ILE A 259 36.69 -2.27 -23.65
CA ILE A 259 36.19 -1.69 -24.89
C ILE A 259 37.37 -1.19 -25.71
N GLY A 260 37.56 -1.79 -26.88
CA GLY A 260 38.77 -1.60 -27.67
C GLY A 260 40.00 -1.99 -26.87
N ASP A 261 40.88 -1.03 -26.63
CA ASP A 261 42.13 -1.14 -25.87
C ASP A 261 42.03 -0.67 -24.41
N GLN A 262 40.85 -0.25 -23.93
CA GLN A 262 40.68 0.29 -22.58
C GLN A 262 39.86 -0.61 -21.66
N ASP A 263 40.33 -0.74 -20.42
CA ASP A 263 39.59 -1.35 -19.31
C ASP A 263 38.88 -0.27 -18.51
N ILE A 264 37.55 -0.41 -18.37
CA ILE A 264 36.66 0.58 -17.79
C ILE A 264 35.96 -0.03 -16.58
N ASP A 265 35.95 0.70 -15.46
CA ASP A 265 35.11 0.36 -14.30
C ASP A 265 33.63 0.49 -14.69
N LEU A 266 32.90 -0.62 -14.75
CA LEU A 266 31.48 -0.65 -15.09
C LEU A 266 30.62 -0.30 -13.87
N SER A 267 29.83 0.76 -14.00
CA SER A 267 28.82 1.10 -13.00
C SER A 267 27.59 0.16 -13.09
N PRO A 268 27.09 -0.38 -11.97
CA PRO A 268 25.92 -1.26 -11.96
C PRO A 268 24.62 -0.54 -12.34
N THR A 269 24.61 0.80 -12.35
CA THR A 269 23.43 1.59 -12.73
C THR A 269 23.36 1.90 -14.23
N PHE A 270 24.41 1.56 -14.99
CA PHE A 270 24.49 1.82 -16.42
C PHE A 270 23.35 1.17 -17.19
N ARG A 271 22.78 1.94 -18.13
CA ARG A 271 21.73 1.49 -19.04
C ARG A 271 21.99 2.08 -20.42
N ILE A 272 21.85 1.25 -21.45
CA ILE A 272 21.91 1.69 -22.84
C ILE A 272 20.59 1.33 -23.54
N PHE A 273 20.13 2.26 -24.38
CA PHE A 273 18.98 2.11 -25.25
C PHE A 273 19.46 2.33 -26.68
N LEU A 274 19.16 1.38 -27.56
CA LEU A 274 19.46 1.47 -28.99
C LEU A 274 18.18 1.90 -29.70
N SER A 275 18.26 2.84 -30.65
CA SER A 275 17.10 3.31 -31.41
C SER A 275 17.41 3.40 -32.89
N THR A 276 16.46 2.97 -33.71
CA THR A 276 16.42 3.16 -35.17
C THR A 276 15.14 3.89 -35.55
N ARG A 277 15.21 4.76 -36.56
CA ARG A 277 14.02 5.41 -37.14
C ARG A 277 13.52 4.68 -38.38
N ASP A 278 14.32 3.77 -38.93
CA ASP A 278 13.96 3.01 -40.11
C ASP A 278 13.30 1.68 -39.69
N PRO A 279 11.98 1.51 -39.94
CA PRO A 279 11.28 0.28 -39.59
C PRO A 279 11.62 -0.89 -40.51
N SER A 280 12.33 -0.67 -41.62
CA SER A 280 12.66 -1.69 -42.63
C SER A 280 14.02 -2.34 -42.42
N VAL A 281 14.77 -1.93 -41.40
CA VAL A 281 16.13 -2.40 -41.14
C VAL A 281 16.10 -3.86 -40.73
N ASP A 282 16.83 -4.68 -41.49
CA ASP A 282 17.07 -6.07 -41.11
C ASP A 282 18.37 -6.16 -40.32
N PHE A 283 18.25 -6.59 -39.06
CA PHE A 283 19.40 -6.73 -38.18
C PHE A 283 19.98 -8.15 -38.29
N PRO A 284 21.31 -8.30 -38.32
CA PRO A 284 21.94 -9.62 -38.30
C PRO A 284 21.49 -10.46 -37.11
N ALA A 285 21.29 -11.75 -37.31
CA ALA A 285 20.84 -12.69 -36.27
C ALA A 285 21.70 -12.63 -34.99
N ASP A 286 23.00 -12.36 -35.14
CA ASP A 286 23.94 -12.15 -34.04
C ASP A 286 23.51 -10.97 -33.13
N VAL A 287 23.15 -9.82 -33.71
CA VAL A 287 22.62 -8.66 -32.95
C VAL A 287 21.26 -9.01 -32.34
N CYS A 288 20.36 -9.61 -33.11
CA CYS A 288 19.01 -10.01 -32.66
C CYS A 288 19.04 -10.92 -31.43
N SER A 289 20.05 -11.79 -31.32
CA SER A 289 20.19 -12.69 -30.18
C SER A 289 20.62 -11.98 -28.88
N ARG A 290 21.25 -10.80 -28.99
CA ARG A 290 21.88 -10.07 -27.86
C ARG A 290 21.05 -8.89 -27.36
N VAL A 291 20.00 -8.49 -28.09
CA VAL A 291 19.14 -7.36 -27.74
C VAL A 291 17.70 -7.80 -27.46
N THR A 292 16.90 -6.91 -26.86
CA THR A 292 15.45 -7.06 -26.76
C THR A 292 14.79 -6.07 -27.69
N PHE A 293 14.09 -6.53 -28.73
CA PHE A 293 13.38 -5.62 -29.62
C PHE A 293 12.17 -5.00 -28.94
N VAL A 294 11.93 -3.71 -29.19
CA VAL A 294 10.72 -2.99 -28.77
C VAL A 294 10.23 -2.13 -29.94
N ASN A 295 9.08 -2.49 -30.50
CA ASN A 295 8.54 -1.87 -31.69
C ASN A 295 7.51 -0.78 -31.32
N PHE A 296 7.84 0.47 -31.61
CA PHE A 296 6.99 1.65 -31.46
C PHE A 296 6.39 2.13 -32.78
N THR A 297 6.42 1.29 -33.83
CA THR A 297 5.73 1.61 -35.08
C THR A 297 4.25 1.82 -34.82
N VAL A 298 3.76 3.02 -35.15
CA VAL A 298 2.37 3.41 -34.94
C VAL A 298 1.46 2.55 -35.82
N THR A 299 0.53 1.84 -35.19
CA THR A 299 -0.49 1.06 -35.89
C THR A 299 -1.77 1.86 -36.01
N ARG A 300 -2.68 1.45 -36.90
CA ARG A 300 -4.02 2.09 -36.99
C ARG A 300 -4.76 2.06 -35.66
N GLY A 301 -4.67 0.94 -34.92
CA GLY A 301 -5.30 0.78 -33.61
C GLY A 301 -4.69 1.70 -32.57
N SER A 302 -3.36 1.76 -32.47
CA SER A 302 -2.69 2.66 -31.52
C SER A 302 -2.98 4.13 -31.83
N LEU A 303 -2.93 4.53 -33.10
CA LEU A 303 -3.25 5.91 -33.51
C LEU A 303 -4.70 6.27 -33.18
N GLN A 304 -5.65 5.38 -33.43
CA GLN A 304 -7.06 5.60 -33.07
C GLN A 304 -7.23 5.80 -31.56
N SER A 305 -6.59 4.98 -30.74
CA SER A 305 -6.61 5.11 -29.28
C SER A 305 -5.98 6.42 -28.80
N GLN A 306 -4.83 6.80 -29.36
CA GLN A 306 -4.16 8.06 -29.05
C GLN A 306 -5.05 9.27 -29.40
N CYS A 307 -5.64 9.28 -30.60
CA CYS A 307 -6.54 10.35 -31.04
C CYS A 307 -7.81 10.41 -30.17
N LEU A 308 -8.39 9.26 -29.82
CA LEU A 308 -9.56 9.20 -28.93
C LEU A 308 -9.24 9.77 -27.56
N ASN A 309 -8.11 9.40 -26.96
CA ASN A 309 -7.70 9.91 -25.66
C ASN A 309 -7.40 11.41 -25.70
N ALA A 310 -6.75 11.90 -26.76
CA ALA A 310 -6.55 13.33 -26.97
C ALA A 310 -7.88 14.10 -27.11
N ALA A 311 -8.83 13.57 -27.89
CA ALA A 311 -10.14 14.16 -28.07
C ALA A 311 -10.94 14.17 -26.75
N LEU A 312 -10.96 13.06 -26.01
CA LEU A 312 -11.64 12.98 -24.71
C LEU A 312 -11.06 13.97 -23.70
N LYS A 313 -9.73 14.14 -23.67
CA LYS A 313 -9.06 15.10 -22.80
C LYS A 313 -9.42 16.55 -23.13
N ALA A 314 -9.59 16.86 -24.42
CA ALA A 314 -9.98 18.20 -24.87
C ALA A 314 -11.47 18.48 -24.64
N GLU A 315 -12.34 17.52 -24.97
CA GLU A 315 -13.80 17.66 -24.89
C GLU A 315 -14.34 17.51 -23.47
N ARG A 316 -13.76 16.60 -22.67
CA ARG A 316 -14.19 16.24 -21.31
C ARG A 316 -13.00 16.22 -20.33
N PRO A 317 -12.34 17.36 -20.11
CA PRO A 317 -11.23 17.46 -19.15
C PRO A 317 -11.67 17.13 -17.72
N ASP A 318 -12.95 17.31 -17.39
CA ASP A 318 -13.54 16.95 -16.09
C ASP A 318 -13.47 15.44 -15.81
N VAL A 319 -13.62 14.61 -16.85
CA VAL A 319 -13.58 13.14 -16.73
C VAL A 319 -12.13 12.67 -16.62
N ASP A 320 -11.23 13.23 -17.42
CA ASP A 320 -9.80 12.90 -17.39
C ASP A 320 -9.18 13.24 -16.01
N ALA A 321 -9.49 14.43 -15.47
CA ALA A 321 -9.05 14.83 -14.14
C ALA A 321 -9.55 13.85 -13.06
N LYS A 322 -10.84 13.49 -13.08
CA LYS A 322 -11.40 12.49 -12.15
C LYS A 322 -10.73 11.14 -12.27
N ARG A 323 -10.45 10.66 -13.49
CA ARG A 323 -9.73 9.39 -13.73
C ARG A 323 -8.34 9.43 -13.11
N SER A 324 -7.57 10.49 -13.37
CA SER A 324 -6.24 10.69 -12.79
C SER A 324 -6.27 10.74 -11.27
N ASP A 325 -7.21 11.48 -10.68
CA ASP A 325 -7.31 11.64 -9.23
C ASP A 325 -7.72 10.33 -8.53
N LEU A 326 -8.64 9.56 -9.13
CA LEU A 326 -9.01 8.23 -8.62
C LEU A 326 -7.83 7.26 -8.62
N LEU A 327 -7.01 7.26 -9.68
CA LEU A 327 -5.83 6.41 -9.77
C LEU A 327 -4.79 6.78 -8.71
N LYS A 328 -4.55 8.08 -8.49
CA LYS A 328 -3.64 8.57 -7.43
C LYS A 328 -4.14 8.19 -6.05
N MET A 329 -5.42 8.45 -5.76
CA MET A 329 -6.03 8.10 -4.47
C MET A 329 -5.97 6.59 -4.20
N GLN A 330 -6.15 5.75 -5.22
CA GLN A 330 -6.03 4.30 -5.07
C GLN A 330 -4.61 3.89 -4.62
N GLY A 331 -3.57 4.47 -5.23
CA GLY A 331 -2.17 4.23 -4.82
C GLY A 331 -1.90 4.69 -3.39
N GLU A 332 -2.33 5.90 -3.03
CA GLU A 332 -2.19 6.44 -1.67
C GLU A 332 -2.92 5.59 -0.62
N PHE A 333 -4.15 5.15 -0.92
CA PHE A 333 -4.90 4.30 0.00
C PHE A 333 -4.28 2.92 0.17
N GLN A 334 -3.74 2.31 -0.88
CA GLN A 334 -3.02 1.03 -0.75
C GLN A 334 -1.78 1.15 0.14
N LEU A 335 -1.01 2.24 -0.01
CA LEU A 335 0.15 2.50 0.84
C LEU A 335 -0.26 2.75 2.30
N LYS A 336 -1.29 3.57 2.51
CA LYS A 336 -1.81 3.89 3.84
C LYS A 336 -2.36 2.66 4.55
N LEU A 337 -3.08 1.80 3.83
CA LEU A 337 -3.61 0.54 4.34
C LEU A 337 -2.46 -0.36 4.85
N ARG A 338 -1.41 -0.56 4.05
CA ARG A 338 -0.23 -1.35 4.46
C ARG A 338 0.46 -0.77 5.68
N HIS A 339 0.56 0.56 5.78
CA HIS A 339 1.17 1.20 6.95
C HIS A 339 0.33 0.97 8.21
N LEU A 340 -0.99 1.21 8.14
CA LEU A 340 -1.90 0.98 9.26
C LEU A 340 -1.95 -0.48 9.69
N GLU A 341 -1.89 -1.43 8.75
CA GLU A 341 -1.78 -2.86 9.04
C GLU A 341 -0.50 -3.18 9.84
N LYS A 342 0.64 -2.63 9.40
CA LYS A 342 1.91 -2.82 10.10
C LYS A 342 1.87 -2.22 11.51
N ASP A 343 1.30 -1.04 11.66
CA ASP A 343 1.18 -0.34 12.94
C ASP A 343 0.23 -1.09 13.89
N LEU A 344 -0.87 -1.65 13.36
CA LEU A 344 -1.77 -2.51 14.13
C LEU A 344 -1.07 -3.78 14.61
N LEU A 345 -0.32 -4.45 13.72
CA LEU A 345 0.46 -5.64 14.08
C LEU A 345 1.52 -5.34 15.13
N GLN A 346 2.19 -4.19 15.02
CA GLN A 346 3.15 -3.73 16.01
C GLN A 346 2.45 -3.45 17.36
N SER A 347 1.34 -2.72 17.34
CA SER A 347 0.55 -2.40 18.55
C SER A 347 0.03 -3.67 19.23
N LEU A 348 -0.41 -4.69 18.46
CA LEU A 348 -0.82 -5.99 19.00
C LEU A 348 0.34 -6.75 19.64
N ASN A 349 1.54 -6.65 19.05
CA ASN A 349 2.74 -7.29 19.58
C ASN A 349 3.19 -6.63 20.89
N GLU A 350 3.16 -5.30 20.96
CA GLU A 350 3.43 -4.53 22.18
C GLU A 350 2.34 -4.77 23.25
N ALA A 351 1.07 -4.80 22.84
CA ALA A 351 -0.07 -5.03 23.74
C ALA A 351 -0.09 -6.44 24.32
N LYS A 352 0.49 -7.46 23.67
CA LYS A 352 0.66 -8.80 24.29
C LYS A 352 1.42 -8.73 25.61
N VAL A 353 2.37 -7.79 25.75
CA VAL A 353 3.09 -7.57 27.02
C VAL A 353 2.15 -7.00 28.09
N LEU A 354 1.24 -6.09 27.70
CA LEU A 354 0.31 -5.44 28.64
C LEU A 354 -0.91 -6.31 29.01
N PHE A 355 -1.43 -7.09 28.06
CA PHE A 355 -2.59 -7.98 28.27
C PHE A 355 -2.25 -9.18 29.15
N ILE A 356 -1.02 -9.72 29.06
CA ILE A 356 -0.57 -10.79 29.96
C ILE A 356 -0.43 -10.27 31.39
N VAL A 357 0.04 -9.03 31.58
CA VAL A 357 0.20 -8.41 32.91
C VAL A 357 -1.13 -7.98 33.56
N LEU A 358 -2.22 -7.91 32.78
CA LEU A 358 -3.56 -7.57 33.28
C LEU A 358 -4.48 -8.79 33.47
N PHE A 359 -4.08 -9.97 32.96
CA PHE A 359 -4.86 -11.21 33.06
C PHE A 359 -4.15 -12.35 33.82
N PHE A 360 -2.88 -12.18 34.20
CA PHE A 360 -2.13 -12.98 35.17
C PHE A 360 -1.48 -12.04 36.18
#